data_AF-A0AAD7AGT9-F1
#
_entry.id   AF-A0AAD7AGT9-F1
#
_cell.length_a   1.000
_cell.length_b   1.000
_cell.length_c   1.000
_cell.angle_alpha   90.00
_cell.angle_beta   90.00
_cell.angle_gamma   90.00
#
_symmetry.space_group_name_H-M   'P 1'
#
loop_
_entity.id
_entity.type
_entity.pdbx_description
1 polymer ?
#
loop_
_entity_poly.entity_id
_entity_poly.type
_entity_poly.pdbx_seq_one_letter_code
_entity_poly.pdbx_strand_id
1 'polypeptide(L)'
;RLAALEAQIRGFERSLSALRAEQDLVQERLDAYKYLILTLPPEIPSEIFIHFLPPCPDAPLMTGLDSPTNLTQICSQWRQIALTNPALW
;
A
#
# COMPACT_ATOMS: atom_id res chain seq x y z
N ARG A 1 8.54 51.61 5.81
CA ARG A 1 8.83 50.34 6.52
C ARG A 1 7.63 49.40 6.54
N LEU A 2 6.43 49.85 6.95
CA LEU A 2 5.19 49.06 6.92
C LEU A 2 4.90 48.48 5.52
N ALA A 3 4.85 49.32 4.48
CA ALA A 3 4.60 48.87 3.11
C ALA A 3 5.60 47.82 2.59
N ALA A 4 6.86 47.87 3.06
CA ALA A 4 7.86 46.88 2.71
C ALA A 4 7.61 45.53 3.41
N LEU A 5 7.16 45.55 4.66
CA LEU A 5 6.76 44.34 5.40
C LEU A 5 5.49 43.72 4.79
N GLU A 6 4.50 44.53 4.43
CA GLU A 6 3.29 44.06 3.74
C GLU A 6 3.62 43.42 2.38
N ALA A 7 4.56 44.00 1.63
CA ALA A 7 5.03 43.41 0.38
C ALA A 7 5.73 42.05 0.61
N GLN A 8 6.49 41.91 1.69
CA GLN A 8 7.12 40.64 2.07
C GLN A 8 6.08 39.61 2.51
N ILE A 9 5.09 39.99 3.33
CA ILE A 9 3.99 39.12 3.75
C ILE A 9 3.25 38.58 2.51
N ARG A 10 2.87 39.46 1.57
CA ARG A 10 2.24 39.05 0.31
C ARG A 10 3.13 38.14 -0.54
N GLY A 11 4.45 38.28 -0.42
CA GLY A 11 5.41 37.39 -1.07
C GLY A 11 5.36 35.99 -0.46
N PHE A 12 5.49 35.92 0.88
CA PHE A 12 5.45 34.65 1.60
C PHE A 12 4.12 33.93 1.48
N GLU A 13 2.99 34.64 1.49
CA GLU A 13 1.66 34.05 1.28
C GLU A 13 1.54 33.39 -0.10
N ARG A 14 2.10 34.01 -1.15
CA ARG A 14 2.15 33.42 -2.49
C ARG A 14 3.05 32.19 -2.56
N SER A 15 4.19 32.21 -1.90
CA SER A 15 5.06 31.04 -1.83
C SER A 15 4.41 29.90 -1.05
N LEU A 16 3.73 30.21 0.06
CA LEU A 16 2.98 29.23 0.85
C LEU A 16 1.82 28.63 0.08
N SER A 17 1.06 29.43 -0.67
CA SER A 17 -0.05 28.91 -1.47
C SER A 17 0.44 28.01 -2.60
N ALA A 18 1.55 28.36 -3.25
CA ALA A 18 2.16 27.52 -4.28
C ALA A 18 2.63 26.16 -3.71
N LEU A 19 3.34 26.17 -2.57
CA LEU A 19 3.81 24.94 -1.92
C LEU A 19 2.66 24.05 -1.43
N ARG A 20 1.56 24.64 -0.93
CA ARG A 20 0.37 23.87 -0.55
C ARG A 20 -0.30 23.21 -1.76
N ALA A 21 -0.43 23.93 -2.87
CA ALA A 21 -0.96 23.35 -4.09
C ALA A 21 -0.11 22.19 -4.61
N GLU A 22 1.23 22.29 -4.50
CA GLU A 22 2.14 21.20 -4.82
C GLU A 22 1.99 20.01 -3.85
N GLN A 23 1.87 20.28 -2.55
CA GLN A 23 1.58 19.25 -1.55
C GLN A 23 0.28 18.51 -1.87
N ASP A 24 -0.80 19.23 -2.18
CA ASP A 24 -2.10 18.63 -2.48
C ASP A 24 -2.01 17.70 -3.70
N LEU A 25 -1.31 18.12 -4.76
CA LEU A 25 -1.10 17.30 -5.96
C LEU A 25 -0.29 16.03 -5.66
N VAL A 26 0.75 16.14 -4.83
CA VAL A 26 1.54 14.97 -4.42
C VAL A 26 0.69 14.05 -3.53
N GLN A 27 -0.11 14.60 -2.62
CA GLN A 27 -0.96 13.83 -1.74
C GLN A 27 -2.04 13.06 -2.52
N GLU A 28 -2.67 13.70 -3.52
CA GLU A 28 -3.64 13.05 -4.40
C GLU A 28 -3.02 11.85 -5.13
N ARG A 29 -1.79 12.01 -5.64
CA ARG A 29 -1.06 10.92 -6.28
C ARG A 29 -0.76 9.79 -5.30
N LEU A 30 -0.40 10.08 -4.06
CA LEU A 30 -0.12 9.07 -3.04
C LEU A 30 -1.38 8.34 -2.59
N ASP A 31 -2.50 9.06 -2.47
CA ASP A 31 -3.77 8.49 -2.05
C ASP A 31 -4.28 7.42 -3.03
N ALA A 32 -3.99 7.57 -4.32
CA ALA A 32 -4.26 6.54 -5.33
C ALA A 32 -3.55 5.20 -5.05
N TYR A 33 -2.42 5.21 -4.34
CA TYR A 33 -1.62 4.01 -4.01
C TYR A 33 -1.72 3.59 -2.54
N LYS A 34 -2.42 4.36 -1.71
CA LYS A 34 -2.47 4.19 -0.25
C LYS A 34 -2.92 2.80 0.18
N TYR A 35 -3.79 2.17 -0.61
CA TYR A 35 -4.33 0.84 -0.33
C TYR A 35 -4.09 -0.14 -1.48
N LEU A 36 -2.91 -0.08 -2.10
CA LEU A 36 -2.58 -0.92 -3.26
C LEU A 36 -2.92 -2.40 -3.03
N ILE A 37 -2.63 -2.95 -1.85
CA ILE A 37 -2.91 -4.35 -1.49
C ILE A 37 -4.41 -4.68 -1.53
N LEU A 38 -5.28 -3.71 -1.28
CA LEU A 38 -6.74 -3.86 -1.30
C LEU A 38 -7.34 -3.65 -2.71
N THR A 39 -6.60 -3.02 -3.62
CA THR A 39 -7.07 -2.75 -4.99
C THR A 39 -6.58 -3.79 -6.01
N LEU A 40 -5.76 -4.75 -5.58
CA LEU A 40 -5.31 -5.84 -6.45
C LEU A 40 -6.48 -6.75 -6.84
N PRO A 41 -6.58 -7.15 -8.12
CA PRO A 41 -7.42 -8.27 -8.54
C PRO A 41 -7.06 -9.53 -7.76
N PRO A 42 -8.02 -10.41 -7.42
CA PRO A 42 -7.78 -11.59 -6.58
C PRO A 42 -6.76 -12.58 -7.17
N GLU A 43 -6.55 -12.55 -8.48
CA GLU A 43 -5.55 -13.36 -9.19
C GLU A 43 -4.12 -13.00 -8.75
N ILE A 44 -3.85 -11.71 -8.45
CA ILE A 44 -2.50 -11.26 -8.10
C ILE A 44 -2.08 -11.77 -6.72
N PRO A 45 -2.86 -11.60 -5.62
CA PRO A 45 -2.56 -12.26 -4.36
C PRO A 45 -2.46 -13.78 -4.50
N SER A 46 -3.32 -14.40 -5.32
CA SER A 46 -3.29 -15.86 -5.52
C SER A 46 -1.95 -16.33 -6.09
N GLU A 47 -1.40 -15.63 -7.09
CA GLU A 47 -0.08 -15.93 -7.66
C GLU A 47 1.05 -15.68 -6.65
N ILE A 48 0.98 -14.59 -5.87
CA ILE A 48 1.92 -14.32 -4.78
C ILE A 48 1.92 -15.48 -3.78
N PHE A 49 0.75 -16.03 -3.46
CA PHE A 49 0.63 -17.13 -2.50
C PHE A 49 1.30 -18.41 -3.02
N ILE A 50 1.18 -18.72 -4.30
CA ILE A 50 1.88 -19.86 -4.91
C ILE A 50 3.40 -19.68 -4.82
N HIS A 51 3.91 -18.48 -5.11
CA HIS A 51 5.33 -18.19 -5.02
C HIS A 51 5.88 -18.08 -3.60
N PHE A 52 5.00 -17.94 -2.61
CA PHE A 52 5.36 -17.97 -1.20
C PHE A 52 5.60 -19.40 -0.70
N LEU A 53 5.02 -20.40 -1.35
CA LEU A 53 5.20 -21.80 -0.96
C LEU A 53 6.60 -22.33 -1.34
N PRO A 54 7.14 -23.29 -0.56
CA PRO A 54 8.36 -23.98 -0.96
C PRO A 54 8.15 -24.74 -2.29
N PRO A 55 9.22 -24.89 -3.11
CA PRO A 55 9.13 -25.64 -4.34
C PRO A 55 8.88 -27.13 -4.08
N CYS A 56 8.08 -27.76 -4.93
CA CYS A 56 7.88 -29.21 -4.91
C CYS A 56 9.23 -29.96 -4.96
N PRO A 57 9.47 -30.97 -4.11
CA PRO A 57 8.49 -31.73 -3.31
C PRO A 57 8.29 -31.27 -1.86
N ASP A 58 8.91 -30.17 -1.44
CA ASP A 58 8.83 -29.73 -0.06
C ASP A 58 7.41 -29.23 0.25
N ALA A 59 6.78 -29.79 1.28
CA ALA A 59 5.46 -29.36 1.71
C ALA A 59 5.56 -28.14 2.63
N PRO A 60 4.66 -27.14 2.50
CA PRO A 60 4.63 -26.01 3.42
C PRO A 60 4.34 -26.48 4.84
N LEU A 61 5.13 -25.98 5.79
CA LEU A 61 4.82 -26.17 7.22
C LEU A 61 3.62 -25.29 7.58
N MET A 62 2.62 -25.85 8.27
CA MET A 62 1.44 -25.09 8.73
C MET A 62 1.75 -24.10 9.88
N THR A 63 3.00 -24.08 10.33
CA THR A 63 3.50 -23.22 11.40
C THR A 63 4.88 -22.69 11.04
N GLY A 64 5.22 -21.50 11.54
CA GLY A 64 6.51 -20.86 11.25
C GLY A 64 6.36 -19.71 10.26
N LEU A 65 7.49 -19.11 9.88
CA LEU A 65 7.52 -17.91 9.02
C LEU A 65 7.04 -18.20 7.60
N ASP A 66 7.31 -19.40 7.09
CA ASP A 66 6.94 -19.82 5.73
C ASP A 66 5.56 -20.47 5.66
N SER A 67 4.76 -20.37 6.74
CA SER A 67 3.43 -20.97 6.77
C SER A 67 2.43 -20.16 5.93
N PRO A 68 1.63 -20.82 5.05
CA PRO A 68 0.57 -20.15 4.29
C PRO A 68 -0.48 -19.51 5.21
N THR A 69 -0.58 -19.93 6.48
CA THR A 69 -1.45 -19.26 7.46
C THR A 69 -1.05 -17.80 7.70
N ASN A 70 0.22 -17.42 7.50
CA ASN A 70 0.66 -16.03 7.65
C ASN A 70 0.04 -15.10 6.61
N LEU A 71 -0.25 -15.60 5.42
CA LEU A 71 -0.95 -14.85 4.36
C LEU A 71 -2.36 -14.44 4.81
N THR A 72 -2.99 -15.23 5.69
CA THR A 72 -4.32 -14.94 6.26
C THR A 72 -4.32 -13.82 7.30
N GLN A 73 -3.15 -13.34 7.73
CA GLN A 73 -3.01 -12.28 8.74
C GLN A 73 -2.72 -10.90 8.13
N ILE A 74 -2.54 -10.82 6.81
CA ILE A 74 -2.20 -9.56 6.12
C ILE A 74 -3.40 -8.61 6.08
N CYS A 75 -4.53 -9.06 5.56
CA CYS A 75 -5.79 -8.34 5.59
C CYS A 75 -6.99 -9.30 5.41
N SER A 76 -8.22 -8.82 5.62
CA SER A 76 -9.43 -9.63 5.48
C SER A 76 -9.62 -10.18 4.06
N GLN A 77 -9.27 -9.40 3.03
CA GLN A 77 -9.36 -9.83 1.63
C GLN A 77 -8.39 -10.98 1.33
N TRP A 78 -7.13 -10.85 1.74
CA TRP A 78 -6.12 -11.90 1.56
C TRP A 78 -6.46 -13.16 2.33
N ARG A 79 -7.01 -13.03 3.54
CA ARG A 79 -7.57 -14.15 4.30
C ARG A 79 -8.63 -14.90 3.51
N GLN A 80 -9.58 -14.19 2.92
CA GLN A 80 -10.64 -14.83 2.14
C GLN A 80 -10.04 -15.59 0.95
N ILE A 81 -9.15 -14.95 0.18
CA ILE A 81 -8.50 -15.56 -0.99
C ILE A 81 -7.73 -16.82 -0.57
N ALA A 82 -6.89 -16.72 0.47
CA ALA A 82 -6.06 -17.83 0.94
C ALA A 82 -6.88 -19.02 1.44
N LEU A 83 -7.94 -18.78 2.22
CA LEU A 83 -8.82 -19.85 2.71
C LEU A 83 -9.61 -20.53 1.58
N THR A 84 -9.87 -19.83 0.49
CA THR A 84 -10.55 -20.40 -0.69
C THR A 84 -9.60 -21.00 -1.73
N ASN A 85 -8.28 -20.87 -1.58
CA ASN A 85 -7.29 -21.36 -2.54
C ASN A 85 -6.78 -22.75 -2.09
N PRO A 86 -7.18 -23.85 -2.75
CA PRO A 86 -6.80 -25.20 -2.34
C PRO A 86 -5.31 -25.49 -2.52
N ALA A 87 -4.59 -24.73 -3.35
CA ALA A 87 -3.17 -24.97 -3.59
C ALA A 87 -2.28 -24.64 -2.37
N LEU A 88 -2.83 -23.99 -1.34
CA LEU A 88 -2.11 -23.61 -0.12
C LEU A 88 -2.16 -24.64 1.01
N TRP A 89 -2.99 -25.68 0.88
CA TRP A 89 -3.32 -26.66 1.93
C TRP A 89 -3.08 -28.08 1.43
#